data_AF-A0A843G1Y8-F1
#
_entry.id   AF-A0A843G1Y8-F1
#
_cell.length_a   1.000
_cell.length_b   1.000
_cell.length_c   1.000
_cell.angle_alpha   90.00
_cell.angle_beta   90.00
_cell.angle_gamma   90.00
#
_symmetry.space_group_name_H-M   'P 1'
#
loop_
_entity.id
_entity.type
_entity.pdbx_description
1 polymer ?
#
loop_
_entity_poly.entity_id
_entity_poly.type
_entity_poly.pdbx_seq_one_letter_code
_entity_poly.pdbx_strand_id
1 'polypeptide(L)' 'MRKVYCTCGSIVDLDRDYFYRRMNLGKQVECIHCRNERVSREIDELNNHFLGIDDETSDSFLL' A
#
# COMPACT_ATOMS: atom_id res chain seq x y z
N MET A 1 -22.54 -5.17 -4.30
CA MET A 1 -21.20 -5.77 -4.16
C MET A 1 -20.60 -5.96 -5.54
N ARG A 2 -19.29 -5.73 -5.73
CA ARG A 2 -18.56 -5.95 -6.99
C ARG A 2 -17.40 -6.91 -6.76
N LYS A 3 -17.23 -7.88 -7.65
CA LYS A 3 -16.05 -8.77 -7.67
C LYS A 3 -14.88 -8.07 -8.34
N VAL A 4 -13.73 -8.08 -7.67
CA VAL A 4 -12.49 -7.48 -8.18
C VAL A 4 -11.36 -8.49 -8.06
N TYR A 5 -10.52 -8.54 -9.09
CA TYR A 5 -9.29 -9.32 -9.08
C TYR A 5 -8.18 -8.48 -8.45
N CYS A 6 -7.66 -8.92 -7.31
CA CYS A 6 -6.51 -8.31 -6.67
C CYS A 6 -5.21 -8.82 -7.31
N THR A 7 -4.14 -8.02 -7.26
CA THR A 7 -2.81 -8.39 -7.78
C THR A 7 -2.19 -9.58 -7.07
N CYS A 8 -2.60 -9.89 -5.83
CA CYS A 8 -2.21 -11.12 -5.14
C CYS A 8 -2.88 -12.40 -5.65
N GLY A 9 -3.73 -12.31 -6.69
CA GLY A 9 -4.41 -13.43 -7.30
C GLY A 9 -5.77 -13.79 -6.67
N SER A 10 -6.18 -13.07 -5.63
CA SER A 10 -7.48 -13.29 -4.98
C SER A 10 -8.61 -12.53 -5.69
N ILE A 11 -9.76 -13.19 -5.88
CA ILE A 11 -11.02 -12.53 -6.23
C ILE A 11 -11.71 -12.12 -4.93
N VAL A 12 -12.02 -10.84 -4.78
CA VAL A 12 -12.67 -10.29 -3.59
C VAL A 12 -13.96 -9.57 -3.92
N ASP A 13 -14.93 -9.69 -3.01
CA ASP A 13 -16.17 -8.91 -3.05
C ASP A 13 -15.96 -7.59 -2.31
N LEU A 14 -16.12 -6.48 -3.03
CA LEU A 14 -16.00 -5.14 -2.48
C LEU A 14 -17.35 -4.42 -2.47
N ASP A 15 -17.50 -3.54 -1.48
CA ASP A 15 -18.60 -2.60 -1.43
C ASP A 15 -18.58 -1.66 -2.65
N ARG A 16 -19.76 -1.31 -3.14
CA ARG A 16 -19.93 -0.52 -4.37
C ARG A 16 -19.38 0.89 -4.20
N ASP A 17 -19.64 1.50 -3.05
CA ASP A 17 -19.23 2.88 -2.77
C ASP A 17 -17.72 2.94 -2.53
N TYR A 18 -17.16 1.93 -1.85
CA TYR A 18 -15.72 1.77 -1.73
C TYR A 18 -15.04 1.67 -3.11
N PHE A 19 -15.54 0.78 -3.97
CA PHE A 19 -14.99 0.57 -5.32
C PHE A 19 -14.99 1.87 -6.13
N TYR A 20 -16.14 2.54 -6.26
CA TYR A 20 -16.22 3.76 -7.04
C TYR A 20 -15.40 4.90 -6.44
N ARG A 21 -15.35 5.03 -5.11
CA ARG A 21 -14.49 6.02 -4.46
C ARG A 21 -13.02 5.82 -4.83
N ARG A 22 -12.52 4.57 -4.80
CA ARG A 22 -11.13 4.27 -5.19
C ARG A 22 -10.87 4.58 -6.66
N MET A 23 -11.76 4.14 -7.55
CA MET A 23 -11.65 4.40 -8.99
C MET A 23 -11.66 5.89 -9.32
N ASN A 24 -12.59 6.66 -8.73
CA ASN A 24 -12.70 8.10 -8.96
C ASN A 24 -11.50 8.89 -8.44
N LEU A 25 -10.79 8.38 -7.43
CA LEU A 25 -9.55 8.95 -6.91
C LEU A 25 -8.31 8.47 -7.69
N GLY A 26 -8.47 7.66 -8.75
CA GLY A 26 -7.35 7.05 -9.47
C GLY A 26 -6.53 6.08 -8.62
N LYS A 27 -7.09 5.58 -7.51
CA LYS A 27 -6.39 4.68 -6.59
C LYS A 27 -6.63 3.23 -6.99
N GLN A 28 -5.61 2.39 -6.76
CA GLN A 28 -5.73 0.96 -6.98
C GLN A 28 -6.81 0.33 -6.10
N VAL A 29 -7.50 -0.67 -6.66
CA VAL A 29 -8.47 -1.50 -5.95
C VAL A 29 -7.80 -2.84 -5.63
N GLU A 30 -7.82 -3.20 -4.36
CA GLU A 30 -7.02 -4.28 -3.77
C GLU A 30 -7.85 -4.98 -2.68
N CYS A 31 -7.50 -6.23 -2.37
CA CYS A 31 -8.08 -6.93 -1.24
C CYS A 31 -7.66 -6.28 0.08
N ILE A 32 -8.41 -6.58 1.16
CA ILE A 32 -8.12 -6.00 2.48
C ILE A 32 -6.71 -6.33 2.97
N HIS A 33 -6.18 -7.52 2.64
CA HIS A 33 -4.85 -7.94 3.03
C HIS A 33 -3.76 -7.09 2.36
N CYS A 34 -3.75 -7.03 1.03
CA CYS A 34 -2.77 -6.21 0.28
C CYS A 34 -2.90 -4.73 0.60
N ARG A 35 -4.14 -4.24 0.81
CA ARG A 35 -4.37 -2.88 1.28
C ARG A 35 -3.66 -2.61 2.59
N ASN A 36 -3.85 -3.48 3.57
CA ASN A 36 -3.29 -3.29 4.90
C ASN A 36 -1.76 -3.40 4.85
N GLU A 37 -1.21 -4.35 4.10
CA GLU A 37 0.23 -4.48 3.88
C GLU A 37 0.85 -3.22 3.27
N ARG A 38 0.24 -2.67 2.20
CA ARG A 38 0.69 -1.42 1.59
C ARG A 38 0.59 -0.24 2.57
N VAL A 39 -0.55 -0.09 3.26
CA VAL A 39 -0.75 1.00 4.23
C VAL A 39 0.23 0.90 5.40
N SER A 40 0.53 -0.31 5.89
CA SER A 40 1.54 -0.53 6.93
C SER A 40 2.92 -0.05 6.46
N ARG A 41 3.36 -0.44 5.26
CA ARG A 41 4.64 0.05 4.70
C ARG A 41 4.68 1.56 4.56
N GLU A 42 3.62 2.18 4.03
CA GLU A 42 3.53 3.64 3.91
C GLU A 42 3.62 4.33 5.28
N ILE A 43 3.03 3.74 6.33
CA ILE A 43 3.13 4.26 7.70
C ILE A 43 4.56 4.11 8.22
N ASP A 44 5.20 2.96 8.01
CA ASP A 44 6.57 2.71 8.45
C ASP A 44 7.55 3.66 7.75
N GLU A 45 7.41 3.86 6.44
CA GLU A 45 8.20 4.83 5.65
C GLU A 45 8.03 6.26 6.19
N LEU A 46 6.79 6.68 6.45
CA LEU A 46 6.51 8.00 7.03
C LEU A 46 7.14 8.13 8.43
N ASN A 47 7.01 7.10 9.27
CA ASN A 47 7.57 7.10 10.61
C ASN A 47 9.10 7.20 10.56
N ASN A 48 9.76 6.43 9.70
CA ASN A 48 11.21 6.47 9.53
C ASN A 48 11.69 7.87 9.14
N HIS A 49 11.03 8.49 8.16
CA HIS A 49 11.32 9.86 7.74
C HIS A 49 11.17 10.88 8.89
N PHE A 50 10.09 10.81 9.67
CA PHE A 50 9.88 11.74 10.78
C PHE A 50 10.73 11.44 12.03
N LEU A 51 11.23 10.21 12.17
CA LEU A 51 12.15 9.81 13.24
C LEU A 51 13.63 10.03 12.87
N GLY A 52 13.92 10.46 11.64
CA GLY A 52 15.29 10.64 11.15
C GLY A 52 16.05 9.33 10.99
N ILE A 53 15.34 8.24 10.70
CA ILE A 53 15.89 6.91 10.38
C ILE A 53 15.95 6.74 8.85
N ASP A 54 16.21 7.83 8.12
CA ASP A 54 16.49 7.74 6.69
C ASP A 54 17.81 6.97 6.51
N ASP A 55 17.82 5.98 5.61
CA ASP A 55 18.93 5.05 5.36
C ASP A 55 20.23 5.77 4.92
N GLU A 56 20.93 6.47 5.82
CA GLU A 56 22.32 6.89 5.67
C GLU A 56 23.30 5.73 5.93
N THR A 57 22.99 4.52 5.46
CA THR A 57 23.92 3.38 5.50
C THR A 57 24.01 2.66 4.16
N SER A 58 24.40 3.39 3.11
CA SER A 58 24.87 2.74 1.88
C SER A 58 25.97 3.51 1.13
N ASP A 59 26.85 4.25 1.81
CA ASP A 59 27.99 4.91 1.14
C ASP A 59 29.31 4.93 1.96
N SER A 60 29.57 3.92 2.80
CA SER A 60 30.86 3.83 3.52
C SER A 60 31.30 2.40 3.88
N PHE A 61 31.36 1.48 2.90
CA PHE A 61 32.11 0.24 3.09
C PHE A 61 32.99 -0.17 1.89
N LEU A 62 33.46 0.83 1.14
CA LEU A 62 34.58 0.67 0.19
C LEU A 62 35.77 1.52 0.63
N LEU A 63 36.42 1.13 1.72
CA LEU A 63 37.83 1.40 1.98
C LEU A 63 38.45 0.18 2.68
#